data_AF-A0A539D0G6-F1
#
_entry.id   AF-A0A539D0G6-F1
#
_cell.length_a   1.000
_cell.length_b   1.000
_cell.length_c   1.000
_cell.angle_alpha   90.00
_cell.angle_beta   90.00
_cell.angle_gamma   90.00
#
_symmetry.space_group_name_H-M   'P 1'
#
loop_
_entity.id
_entity.type
_entity.pdbx_description
1 polymer ?
#
loop_
_entity_poly.entity_id
_entity_poly.type
_entity_poly.pdbx_seq_one_letter_code
_entity_poly.pdbx_strand_id
1 'polypeptide(L)'
;MGPQSRADLARALAPLAAHQPDPGKAARVLSKLTAPPLTILVLSVPIPGHKVPEWEQQLSAGAVCMNLEHAANALGYTASWITDWYSYDPEALALYEVRAGERVAGFIHIGTLAEPPLERPRPDVAALTTWRD
;
A
#
# COMPACT_ATOMS: atom_id res chain seq x y z
N MET A 1 0.29 -10.59 -6.22
CA MET A 1 -0.91 -11.01 -6.98
C MET A 1 -0.59 -11.02 -8.46
N GLY A 2 -0.84 -12.13 -9.15
CA GLY A 2 -0.71 -12.22 -10.62
C GLY A 2 -1.81 -11.44 -11.36
N PRO A 3 -1.74 -11.36 -12.70
CA PRO A 3 -2.69 -10.58 -13.51
C PRO A 3 -4.17 -10.94 -13.27
N GLN A 4 -4.49 -12.23 -13.24
CA GLN A 4 -5.86 -12.71 -13.04
C GLN A 4 -6.39 -12.34 -11.64
N SER A 5 -5.61 -12.65 -10.59
CA SER A 5 -6.00 -12.36 -9.20
C SER A 5 -6.24 -10.86 -8.95
N ARG A 6 -5.45 -9.99 -9.58
CA ARG A 6 -5.59 -8.53 -9.45
C ARG A 6 -6.83 -8.01 -10.17
N ALA A 7 -7.12 -8.55 -11.36
CA ALA A 7 -8.33 -8.21 -12.11
C ALA A 7 -9.60 -8.68 -11.38
N ASP A 8 -9.57 -9.87 -10.80
CA ASP A 8 -10.68 -10.41 -10.02
C ASP A 8 -10.91 -9.59 -8.74
N LEU A 9 -9.83 -9.23 -8.04
CA LEU A 9 -9.92 -8.35 -6.87
C LEU A 9 -10.52 -6.98 -7.22
N ALA A 10 -10.04 -6.35 -8.30
CA ALA A 10 -10.59 -5.08 -8.75
C ALA A 10 -12.07 -5.19 -9.16
N ARG A 11 -12.49 -6.31 -9.75
CA ARG A 11 -13.91 -6.57 -10.06
C ARG A 11 -14.76 -6.69 -8.79
N ALA A 12 -14.25 -7.35 -7.76
CA ALA A 12 -14.92 -7.47 -6.47
C ALA A 12 -15.02 -6.12 -5.73
N LEU A 13 -14.00 -5.26 -5.87
CA LEU A 13 -13.97 -3.92 -5.27
C LEU A 13 -14.83 -2.88 -6.04
N ALA A 14 -15.06 -3.08 -7.33
CA ALA A 14 -15.73 -2.09 -8.17
C ALA A 14 -17.13 -1.65 -7.69
N PRO A 15 -18.02 -2.55 -7.21
CA PRO A 15 -19.31 -2.14 -6.64
C PRO A 15 -19.17 -1.24 -5.40
N LEU A 16 -18.14 -1.49 -4.57
CA LEU A 16 -17.91 -0.72 -3.33
C LEU A 16 -17.47 0.72 -3.61
N ALA A 17 -16.88 0.97 -4.79
CA ALA A 17 -16.53 2.33 -5.21
C ALA A 17 -17.76 3.25 -5.31
N ALA A 18 -18.94 2.69 -5.63
CA ALA A 18 -20.19 3.45 -5.74
C ALA A 18 -20.71 3.98 -4.39
N HIS A 19 -20.28 3.37 -3.29
CA HIS A 19 -20.67 3.75 -1.92
C HIS A 19 -19.67 4.70 -1.25
N GLN A 20 -18.56 5.02 -1.92
CA GLN A 20 -17.58 5.98 -1.40
C GLN A 20 -18.10 7.41 -1.51
N PRO A 21 -17.61 8.36 -0.68
CA PRO A 21 -18.08 9.75 -0.69
C PRO A 21 -17.95 10.46 -2.05
N ASP A 22 -16.95 10.08 -2.84
CA ASP A 22 -16.77 10.52 -4.22
C ASP A 22 -16.58 9.27 -5.11
N PRO A 23 -17.66 8.73 -5.69
CA PRO A 23 -17.61 7.51 -6.49
C PRO A 23 -16.71 7.63 -7.72
N GLY A 24 -16.69 8.80 -8.36
CA GLY A 24 -15.88 9.04 -9.55
C GLY A 24 -14.38 8.97 -9.22
N LYS A 25 -13.98 9.62 -8.12
CA LYS A 25 -12.61 9.50 -7.60
C LYS A 25 -12.29 8.08 -7.15
N ALA A 26 -13.21 7.41 -6.44
CA ALA A 26 -13.03 6.05 -5.94
C ALA A 26 -12.77 5.04 -7.07
N ALA A 27 -13.53 5.12 -8.16
CA ALA A 27 -13.32 4.30 -9.35
C ALA A 27 -11.97 4.61 -10.03
N ARG A 28 -11.59 5.90 -10.12
CA ARG A 28 -10.32 6.32 -10.71
C ARG A 28 -9.11 5.84 -9.91
N VAL A 29 -9.17 5.84 -8.58
CA VAL A 29 -8.07 5.31 -7.78
C VAL A 29 -8.04 3.78 -7.78
N LEU A 30 -9.20 3.11 -7.85
CA LEU A 30 -9.28 1.67 -7.99
C LEU A 30 -8.67 1.17 -9.31
N SER A 31 -8.81 1.93 -10.41
CA SER A 31 -8.19 1.53 -11.69
C SER A 31 -6.66 1.45 -11.64
N LYS A 32 -6.02 2.16 -10.70
CA LYS A 32 -4.57 2.05 -10.45
C LYS A 32 -4.18 0.68 -9.92
N LEU A 33 -5.10 -0.04 -9.26
CA LEU A 33 -4.85 -1.38 -8.74
C LEU A 33 -4.49 -2.35 -9.87
N THR A 34 -5.11 -2.25 -11.05
CA THR A 34 -4.91 -3.20 -12.16
C THR A 34 -3.85 -2.78 -13.17
N ALA A 35 -3.50 -1.49 -13.20
CA ALA A 35 -2.52 -0.90 -14.10
C ALA A 35 -1.11 -1.54 -14.06
N PRO A 36 -0.48 -1.79 -12.90
CA PRO A 36 0.85 -2.41 -12.88
C PRO A 36 0.79 -3.90 -13.24
N PRO A 37 1.85 -4.48 -13.81
CA PRO A 37 1.91 -5.93 -14.09
C PRO A 37 1.87 -6.77 -12.81
N LEU A 38 2.35 -6.23 -11.68
CA LEU A 38 2.38 -6.88 -10.37
C LEU A 38 1.87 -5.93 -9.28
N THR A 39 1.04 -6.44 -8.37
CA THR A 39 0.71 -5.76 -7.12
C THR A 39 0.87 -6.74 -5.95
N ILE A 40 1.53 -6.31 -4.88
CA ILE A 40 1.66 -7.03 -3.62
C ILE A 40 0.77 -6.34 -2.58
N LEU A 41 -0.16 -7.09 -1.97
CA LEU A 41 -0.88 -6.63 -0.79
C LEU A 41 -0.06 -7.03 0.45
N VAL A 42 0.29 -6.06 1.29
CA VAL A 42 0.99 -6.28 2.56
C VAL A 42 0.01 -6.05 3.70
N LEU A 43 -0.11 -7.04 4.59
CA LEU A 43 -0.90 -6.97 5.81
C LEU A 43 0.02 -6.88 7.03
N SER A 44 -0.26 -5.94 7.92
CA SER A 44 0.29 -5.89 9.28
C SER A 44 -0.58 -6.76 10.18
N VAL A 45 0.00 -7.84 10.71
CA VAL A 45 -0.69 -8.81 11.58
C VAL A 45 0.05 -8.87 12.92
N PRO A 46 -0.10 -7.85 13.79
CA PRO A 46 0.56 -7.85 15.07
C PRO A 46 0.04 -8.98 15.96
N ILE A 47 0.93 -9.57 16.76
CA ILE A 47 0.61 -10.63 17.72
C ILE A 47 0.35 -10.00 19.09
N PRO A 48 -0.90 -9.98 19.59
CA PRO A 48 -1.21 -9.40 20.90
C PRO A 48 -0.51 -10.14 22.04
N GLY A 49 0.02 -9.40 23.01
CA GLY A 49 0.71 -9.98 24.17
C GLY A 49 2.08 -10.60 23.88
N HIS A 50 2.61 -10.46 22.65
CA HIS A 50 3.97 -10.87 22.35
C HIS A 50 5.00 -10.00 23.08
N LYS A 51 6.21 -10.55 23.32
CA LYS A 51 7.31 -9.84 24.00
C LYS A 51 7.79 -8.59 23.25
N VAL A 52 7.60 -8.54 21.94
CA VAL A 52 7.88 -7.37 21.10
C VAL A 52 6.61 -6.51 21.06
N PRO A 53 6.67 -5.23 21.47
CA PRO A 53 5.51 -4.32 21.43
C PRO A 53 4.83 -4.28 20.06
N GLU A 54 3.51 -4.16 20.06
CA GLU A 54 2.72 -4.07 18.82
C GLU A 54 3.21 -2.93 17.92
N TRP A 55 3.58 -1.78 18.50
CA TRP A 55 4.10 -0.65 17.75
C TRP A 55 5.36 -1.01 16.94
N GLU A 56 6.28 -1.78 17.52
CA GLU A 56 7.49 -2.23 16.83
C GLU A 56 7.16 -3.23 15.71
N GLN A 57 6.15 -4.08 15.90
CA GLN A 57 5.67 -5.00 14.87
C GLN A 57 5.04 -4.22 13.69
N GLN A 58 4.28 -3.17 13.97
CA GLN A 58 3.70 -2.28 12.95
C GLN A 58 4.79 -1.51 12.19
N LEU A 59 5.81 -0.99 12.88
CA LEU A 59 6.98 -0.39 12.24
C LEU A 59 7.70 -1.37 11.32
N SER A 60 7.78 -2.65 11.69
CA SER A 60 8.32 -3.70 10.83
C SER A 60 7.50 -3.90 9.56
N ALA A 61 6.17 -3.75 9.62
CA ALA A 61 5.31 -3.81 8.43
C ALA A 61 5.57 -2.61 7.49
N GLY A 62 5.79 -1.41 8.04
CA GLY A 62 6.21 -0.26 7.25
C GLY A 62 7.59 -0.45 6.61
N ALA A 63 8.54 -1.03 7.35
CA ALA A 63 9.88 -1.30 6.86
C ALA A 63 9.89 -2.32 5.69
N VAL A 64 9.07 -3.38 5.76
CA VAL A 64 8.97 -4.33 4.64
C VAL A 64 8.34 -3.69 3.40
N CYS A 65 7.35 -2.81 3.54
CA CYS A 65 6.81 -2.05 2.40
C CYS A 65 7.92 -1.23 1.70
N MET A 66 8.72 -0.49 2.46
CA MET A 66 9.85 0.28 1.90
C MET A 66 10.92 -0.64 1.26
N ASN A 67 11.24 -1.77 1.90
CA ASN A 67 12.21 -2.71 1.35
C ASN A 67 11.75 -3.33 0.03
N LEU A 68 10.44 -3.57 -0.14
CA LEU A 68 9.90 -4.02 -1.42
C LEU A 68 10.09 -2.97 -2.51
N GLU A 69 9.94 -1.68 -2.19
CA GLU A 69 10.23 -0.61 -3.16
C GLU A 69 11.71 -0.55 -3.52
N HIS A 70 12.60 -0.59 -2.52
CA HIS A 70 14.04 -0.61 -2.75
C HIS A 70 14.47 -1.81 -3.59
N ALA A 71 13.97 -3.00 -3.27
CA ALA A 71 14.27 -4.23 -4.00
C ALA A 71 13.79 -4.16 -5.46
N ALA A 72 12.58 -3.66 -5.69
CA ALA A 72 12.07 -3.45 -7.05
C ALA A 72 12.98 -2.50 -7.85
N ASN A 73 13.36 -1.36 -7.26
CA ASN A 73 14.27 -0.40 -7.89
C ASN A 73 15.65 -0.99 -8.18
N ALA A 74 16.22 -1.73 -7.22
CA ALA A 74 17.52 -2.40 -7.40
C ALA A 74 17.52 -3.45 -8.53
N LEU A 75 16.35 -4.03 -8.82
CA LEU A 75 16.15 -4.98 -9.91
C LEU A 75 15.76 -4.31 -11.25
N GLY A 76 15.78 -2.98 -11.33
CA GLY A 76 15.47 -2.23 -12.55
C GLY A 76 13.98 -1.99 -12.81
N TYR A 77 13.12 -2.28 -11.83
CA TYR A 77 11.71 -1.92 -11.85
C TYR A 77 11.46 -0.61 -11.09
N THR A 78 10.22 -0.15 -11.09
CA THR A 78 9.75 0.92 -10.21
C THR A 78 8.59 0.40 -9.37
N ALA A 79 8.48 0.93 -8.15
CA ALA A 79 7.39 0.61 -7.25
C ALA A 79 6.64 1.86 -6.77
N SER A 80 5.39 1.66 -6.36
CA SER A 80 4.59 2.66 -5.66
C SER A 80 3.77 2.01 -4.55
N TRP A 81 4.01 2.43 -3.31
CA TRP A 81 3.25 2.06 -2.13
C TRP A 81 2.03 2.97 -1.98
N ILE A 82 0.83 2.39 -2.11
CA ILE A 82 -0.45 3.08 -2.03
C ILE A 82 -1.32 2.47 -0.93
N THR A 83 -1.99 3.34 -0.19
CA THR A 83 -3.13 3.01 0.68
C THR A 83 -4.27 3.96 0.34
N ASP A 84 -5.32 3.44 -0.28
CA ASP A 84 -6.51 4.21 -0.69
C ASP A 84 -7.76 3.68 0.03
N TRP A 85 -8.97 4.14 -0.32
CA TRP A 85 -10.21 3.76 0.37
C TRP A 85 -10.36 2.24 0.59
N TYR A 86 -9.96 1.42 -0.40
CA TYR A 86 -10.02 -0.04 -0.36
C TYR A 86 -8.98 -0.69 0.58
N SER A 87 -8.20 0.11 1.32
CA SER A 87 -7.33 -0.33 2.42
C SER A 87 -7.99 -0.16 3.80
N TYR A 88 -9.15 0.51 3.87
CA TYR A 88 -9.83 0.88 5.11
C TYR A 88 -11.31 0.52 5.13
N ASP A 89 -11.94 0.42 3.96
CA ASP A 89 -13.35 0.05 3.80
C ASP A 89 -13.63 -1.36 4.37
N PRO A 90 -14.58 -1.54 5.30
CA PRO A 90 -14.82 -2.83 5.94
C PRO A 90 -15.19 -3.96 4.98
N GLU A 91 -15.95 -3.68 3.92
CA GLU A 91 -16.33 -4.68 2.92
C GLU A 91 -15.12 -5.04 2.05
N ALA A 92 -14.28 -4.07 1.71
CA ALA A 92 -13.01 -4.32 1.03
C ALA A 92 -12.05 -5.16 1.89
N LEU A 93 -11.94 -4.86 3.19
CA LEU A 93 -11.10 -5.60 4.13
C LEU A 93 -11.54 -7.07 4.26
N ALA A 94 -12.84 -7.34 4.21
CA ALA A 94 -13.37 -8.69 4.20
C ALA A 94 -12.94 -9.50 2.96
N LEU A 95 -12.77 -8.85 1.80
CA LEU A 95 -12.27 -9.50 0.59
C LEU A 95 -10.82 -9.99 0.72
N TYR A 96 -10.03 -9.40 1.63
CA TYR A 96 -8.65 -9.83 1.91
C TYR A 96 -8.54 -10.67 3.18
N GLU A 97 -9.67 -11.05 3.78
CA GLU A 97 -9.75 -11.80 5.04
C GLU A 97 -9.05 -11.09 6.22
N VAL A 98 -8.98 -9.75 6.20
CA VAL A 98 -8.38 -8.96 7.29
C VAL A 98 -9.22 -9.09 8.55
N ARG A 99 -8.58 -9.50 9.65
CA ARG A 99 -9.23 -9.73 10.95
C ARG A 99 -9.09 -8.52 11.87
N ALA A 100 -9.84 -8.53 12.97
CA ALA A 100 -9.72 -7.50 14.00
C ALA A 100 -8.28 -7.42 14.54
N GLY A 101 -7.70 -6.22 14.56
CA GLY A 101 -6.31 -5.98 14.95
C GLY A 101 -5.31 -6.03 13.78
N GLU A 102 -5.70 -6.60 12.63
CA GLU A 102 -4.90 -6.58 11.41
C GLU A 102 -5.18 -5.32 10.60
N ARG A 103 -4.21 -4.91 9.78
CA ARG A 103 -4.33 -3.72 8.92
C ARG A 103 -3.67 -3.95 7.57
N VAL A 104 -4.22 -3.35 6.52
CA VAL A 104 -3.48 -3.20 5.26
C VAL A 104 -2.32 -2.23 5.51
N ALA A 105 -1.10 -2.73 5.40
CA ALA A 105 0.11 -1.90 5.44
C ALA A 105 0.30 -1.20 4.08
N GLY A 106 -0.07 -1.84 2.97
CA GLY A 106 -0.04 -1.20 1.66
C GLY A 106 -0.29 -2.13 0.48
N PHE A 107 -0.65 -1.53 -0.64
CA PHE A 107 -0.54 -2.13 -1.96
C PHE A 107 0.74 -1.62 -2.63
N ILE A 108 1.67 -2.53 -2.90
CA ILE A 108 2.93 -2.24 -3.59
C ILE A 108 2.75 -2.58 -5.07
N HIS A 109 2.54 -1.55 -5.88
CA HIS A 109 2.45 -1.65 -7.33
C HIS A 109 3.85 -1.71 -7.93
N ILE A 110 4.17 -2.74 -8.71
CA ILE A 110 5.51 -2.93 -9.30
C ILE A 110 5.36 -3.06 -10.83
N GLY A 111 6.19 -2.32 -11.55
CA GLY A 111 6.23 -2.32 -13.01
C GLY A 111 7.39 -1.50 -13.56
N THR A 112 7.29 -1.08 -14.82
CA THR A 112 8.24 -0.17 -15.46
C THR A 112 7.55 1.15 -15.76
N LEU A 113 8.26 2.26 -15.61
CA LEU A 113 7.75 3.57 -15.98
C LEU A 113 7.85 3.78 -17.50
N ALA A 114 6.81 4.36 -18.09
CA ALA A 114 6.87 4.87 -19.46
C ALA A 114 7.62 6.22 -19.52
N GLU A 115 7.53 7.01 -18.46
CA GLU A 115 8.13 8.34 -18.33
C GLU A 115 8.82 8.47 -16.96
N PRO A 116 9.94 9.21 -16.86
CA PRO A 116 10.60 9.45 -15.59
C PRO A 116 9.66 10.08 -14.54
N PRO A 117 9.80 9.71 -13.25
CA PRO A 117 8.95 10.28 -12.22
C PRO A 117 9.29 11.77 -12.04
N LEU A 118 8.26 12.59 -11.83
CA LEU A 118 8.44 14.01 -11.52
C LEU A 118 9.11 14.17 -10.15
N GLU A 119 10.05 15.10 -10.06
CA GLU A 119 10.66 15.45 -8.78
C GLU A 119 9.61 16.07 -7.85
N ARG A 120 9.74 15.77 -6.55
CA ARG A 120 8.85 16.27 -5.51
C ARG A 120 9.66 17.02 -4.46
N PRO A 121 9.17 18.16 -3.96
CA PRO A 121 9.84 18.87 -2.87
C PRO A 121 10.14 17.94 -1.69
N ARG A 122 11.40 17.94 -1.23
CA ARG A 122 11.81 17.25 -0.01
C ARG A 122 11.69 18.20 1.18
N PRO A 123 11.29 17.73 2.36
CA PRO A 123 11.32 18.56 3.56
C PRO A 123 12.74 19.05 3.87
N ASP A 124 12.85 20.23 4.48
CA ASP A 124 14.11 20.70 5.05
C ASP A 124 14.48 19.84 6.27
N VAL A 125 15.50 19.01 6.11
CA VAL A 125 15.98 18.09 7.16
C VAL A 125 16.50 18.86 8.37
N ALA A 126 17.13 20.03 8.17
CA ALA A 126 17.65 20.83 9.27
C ALA A 126 16.53 21.37 10.17
N ALA A 127 15.38 21.71 9.59
CA ALA A 127 14.19 22.13 10.33
C ALA A 127 13.48 20.99 11.08
N LEU A 128 13.75 19.73 10.72
CA LEU A 128 13.13 18.54 11.31
C LEU A 128 14.04 17.77 12.28
N THR A 129 15.28 18.20 12.46
CA THR A 129 16.27 17.50 13.29
C THR A 129 16.82 18.40 14.39
N THR A 130 17.26 17.80 15.49
CA THR A 130 17.92 18.51 16.58
C THR A 130 19.13 17.71 17.01
N TRP A 131 20.31 18.33 16.95
CA TRP A 131 21.57 17.75 17.40
C TRP A 131 21.80 18.10 18.87
N ARG A 132 22.34 17.15 19.63
CA ARG A 132 22.74 17.36 21.03
C ARG A 132 24.16 16.83 21.19
N ASP A 133 25.00 17.64 21.83
CA ASP A 133 26.35 17.27 22.24
C ASP A 133 26.35 16.38 23.49
#